data_AF-A0A4Q3VQD6-F1
#
_entry.id   AF-A0A4Q3VQD6-F1
#
_cell.length_a   1.000
_cell.length_b   1.000
_cell.length_c   1.000
_cell.angle_alpha   90.00
_cell.angle_beta   90.00
_cell.angle_gamma   90.00
#
_symmetry.space_group_name_H-M   'P 1'
#
loop_
_entity.id
_entity.type
_entity.pdbx_description
1 polymer ?
#
loop_
_entity_poly.entity_id
_entity_poly.type
_entity_poly.pdbx_seq_one_letter_code
_entity_poly.pdbx_strand_id
1 'polypeptide(L)'
;AEVIAERWYPTAVPLLVSRCRLAFGRGDLAAAADLGERAIAAWESGRYDRTISFNPASVGPEMRLNLGIALARTGRFDEAIRRFEEAARDPRFTEAAGANIAALRASMES
;
A
#
# COMPACT_ATOMS: atom_id res chain seq x y z
N ALA A 1 -3.93 -14.76 -18.05
CA ALA A 1 -5.09 -14.03 -17.47
C ALA A 1 -4.67 -12.69 -16.87
N GLU A 2 -3.61 -12.65 -16.06
CA GLU A 2 -3.17 -11.44 -15.32
C GLU A 2 -2.83 -10.23 -16.21
N VAL A 3 -2.10 -10.42 -17.31
CA VAL A 3 -1.74 -9.36 -18.28
C VAL A 3 -2.97 -8.80 -19.02
N ILE A 4 -3.99 -9.65 -19.26
CA ILE A 4 -5.22 -9.22 -19.92
C ILE A 4 -6.02 -8.34 -18.97
N ALA A 5 -6.14 -8.73 -17.71
CA ALA A 5 -6.86 -7.93 -16.72
C ALA A 5 -6.22 -6.54 -16.50
N GLU A 6 -4.88 -6.42 -16.52
CA GLU A 6 -4.20 -5.11 -16.46
C GLU A 6 -4.49 -4.22 -17.66
N ARG A 7 -4.53 -4.81 -18.85
CA ARG A 7 -4.79 -4.07 -20.09
C ARG A 7 -6.21 -3.50 -20.13
N TRP A 8 -7.19 -4.25 -19.62
CA TRP A 8 -8.60 -3.86 -19.68
C TRP A 8 -9.12 -3.18 -18.41
N TYR A 9 -8.50 -3.43 -17.25
CA TYR A 9 -8.94 -2.92 -15.95
C TYR A 9 -7.76 -2.37 -15.11
N PRO A 10 -6.98 -1.40 -15.63
CA PRO A 10 -5.75 -0.92 -14.99
C PRO A 10 -5.98 -0.23 -13.64
N THR A 11 -7.22 0.23 -13.38
CA THR A 11 -7.65 0.96 -12.18
C THR A 11 -8.65 0.18 -11.33
N ALA A 12 -8.81 -1.12 -11.55
CA ALA A 12 -9.63 -1.96 -10.69
C ALA A 12 -8.96 -2.15 -9.32
N VAL A 13 -9.38 -1.34 -8.36
CA VAL A 13 -8.88 -1.36 -6.97
C VAL A 13 -8.81 -2.77 -6.37
N PRO A 14 -9.85 -3.62 -6.42
CA PRO A 14 -9.75 -4.97 -5.85
C PRO A 14 -8.71 -5.88 -6.52
N LEU A 15 -8.40 -5.68 -7.81
CA LEU A 15 -7.31 -6.40 -8.48
C LEU A 15 -5.94 -5.88 -8.03
N LEU A 16 -5.77 -4.56 -7.96
CA LEU A 16 -4.53 -3.93 -7.48
C LEU A 16 -4.23 -4.34 -6.03
N VAL A 17 -5.23 -4.33 -5.16
CA VAL A 17 -5.12 -4.77 -3.76
C VAL A 17 -4.71 -6.24 -3.66
N SER A 18 -5.41 -7.13 -4.39
CA SER A 18 -5.11 -8.57 -4.36
C SER A 18 -3.69 -8.86 -4.82
N ARG A 19 -3.24 -8.20 -5.89
CA ARG A 19 -1.89 -8.38 -6.43
C ARG A 19 -0.82 -7.78 -5.54
N CYS A 20 -1.08 -6.61 -4.93
CA CYS A 20 -0.18 -6.03 -3.93
C CYS A 20 0.09 -7.02 -2.80
N ARG A 21 -0.95 -7.64 -2.23
CA ARG A 21 -0.79 -8.65 -1.18
C ARG A 21 -0.01 -9.88 -1.64
N LEU A 22 -0.27 -10.37 -2.84
CA LEU A 22 0.47 -11.51 -3.41
C LEU A 22 1.94 -11.17 -3.64
N ALA A 23 2.24 -9.99 -4.18
CA ALA A 23 3.61 -9.51 -4.37
C ALA A 23 4.33 -9.39 -3.02
N PHE A 24 3.67 -8.79 -2.03
CA PHE A 24 4.20 -8.67 -0.67
C PHE A 24 4.50 -10.04 -0.05
N GLY A 25 3.57 -10.99 -0.13
CA GLY A 25 3.74 -12.36 0.38
C GLY A 25 4.83 -13.16 -0.33
N ARG A 26 5.15 -12.81 -1.58
CA ARG A 26 6.27 -13.39 -2.36
C ARG A 26 7.61 -12.68 -2.12
N GLY A 27 7.62 -11.59 -1.36
CA GLY A 27 8.81 -10.77 -1.14
C GLY A 27 9.15 -9.83 -2.31
N ASP A 28 8.30 -9.70 -3.32
CA ASP A 28 8.46 -8.71 -4.38
C ASP A 28 7.94 -7.35 -3.89
N LEU A 29 8.81 -6.66 -3.15
CA LEU A 29 8.48 -5.42 -2.45
C LEU A 29 8.36 -4.23 -3.41
N ALA A 30 9.09 -4.27 -4.53
CA ALA A 30 8.98 -3.25 -5.56
C ALA A 30 7.61 -3.30 -6.22
N ALA A 31 7.15 -4.50 -6.61
CA ALA A 31 5.80 -4.67 -7.14
C ALA A 31 4.73 -4.37 -6.08
N ALA A 32 4.92 -4.80 -4.83
CA ALA A 32 3.99 -4.47 -3.75
C ALA A 32 3.85 -2.96 -3.54
N ALA A 33 4.95 -2.21 -3.59
CA ALA A 33 4.95 -0.76 -3.49
C ALA A 33 4.16 -0.11 -4.65
N ASP A 34 4.50 -0.46 -5.91
CA ASP A 34 3.81 0.07 -7.09
C ASP A 34 2.29 -0.20 -7.05
N LEU A 35 1.92 -1.45 -6.79
CA LEU A 35 0.52 -1.87 -6.78
C LEU A 35 -0.26 -1.21 -5.63
N GLY A 36 0.35 -1.07 -4.46
CA GLY A 36 -0.24 -0.38 -3.32
C GLY A 36 -0.47 1.11 -3.59
N GLU A 37 0.50 1.79 -4.17
CA GLU A 37 0.38 3.21 -4.54
C GLU A 37 -0.72 3.41 -5.58
N ARG A 38 -0.78 2.56 -6.60
CA ARG A 38 -1.83 2.62 -7.63
C ARG A 38 -3.21 2.37 -7.05
N ALA A 39 -3.35 1.41 -6.12
CA ALA A 39 -4.63 1.12 -5.47
C ALA A 39 -5.13 2.32 -4.66
N ILE A 40 -4.25 2.91 -3.84
CA ILE A 40 -4.58 4.07 -3.00
C ILE A 40 -4.86 5.30 -3.86
N ALA A 41 -4.02 5.58 -4.86
CA ALA A 41 -4.20 6.72 -5.76
C ALA A 41 -5.50 6.61 -6.57
N ALA A 42 -5.85 5.41 -7.07
CA ALA A 42 -7.11 5.18 -7.77
C ALA A 42 -8.30 5.45 -6.84
N TRP A 43 -8.26 4.94 -5.61
CA TRP A 43 -9.27 5.18 -4.58
C TRP A 43 -9.42 6.67 -4.23
N GLU A 44 -8.34 7.34 -3.84
CA GLU A 44 -8.35 8.72 -3.35
C GLU A 44 -8.73 9.71 -4.44
N SER A 45 -8.33 9.47 -5.69
CA SER A 45 -8.74 10.30 -6.82
C SER A 45 -10.15 10.01 -7.34
N GLY A 46 -10.80 8.96 -6.83
CA GLY A 46 -12.07 8.48 -7.36
C GLY A 46 -11.99 7.91 -8.78
N ARG A 47 -10.77 7.72 -9.33
CA ARG A 47 -10.50 7.18 -10.67
C ARG A 47 -10.31 5.67 -10.60
N TYR A 48 -11.37 4.97 -10.27
CA TYR A 48 -11.45 3.52 -10.31
C TYR A 48 -12.75 3.09 -11.00
N ASP A 49 -12.77 1.84 -11.47
CA ASP A 49 -13.98 1.27 -12.07
C ASP A 49 -15.07 1.09 -11.00
N ARG A 50 -16.09 1.96 -11.04
CA ARG A 50 -17.22 1.94 -10.10
C ARG A 50 -18.21 0.81 -10.37
N THR A 51 -18.11 0.14 -11.52
CA THR A 51 -18.94 -1.04 -11.83
C THR A 51 -18.47 -2.27 -11.04
N ILE A 52 -17.22 -2.25 -10.57
CA ILE A 52 -16.62 -3.30 -9.76
C ILE A 52 -16.75 -2.92 -8.29
N SER A 53 -17.67 -3.58 -7.59
CA SER A 53 -17.85 -3.41 -6.15
C SER A 53 -16.66 -3.99 -5.36
N PHE A 54 -16.24 -3.29 -4.31
CA PHE A 54 -15.22 -3.77 -3.37
C PHE A 54 -15.42 -3.15 -1.99
N ASN A 55 -14.81 -3.76 -0.98
CA ASN A 55 -14.81 -3.22 0.38
C ASN A 55 -13.78 -2.09 0.51
N PRO A 56 -14.17 -0.84 0.84
CA PRO A 56 -13.23 0.27 1.05
C PRO A 56 -12.16 0.01 2.10
N ALA A 57 -12.43 -0.87 3.08
CA ALA A 57 -11.43 -1.28 4.07
C ALA A 57 -10.20 -1.98 3.45
N SER A 58 -10.34 -2.51 2.22
CA SER A 58 -9.24 -3.15 1.48
C SER A 58 -8.15 -2.18 1.02
N VAL A 59 -8.45 -0.88 0.94
CA VAL A 59 -7.51 0.24 0.75
C VAL A 59 -7.39 1.09 2.02
N GLY A 60 -7.70 0.48 3.17
CA GLY A 60 -7.70 1.11 4.48
C GLY A 60 -6.30 1.21 5.13
N PRO A 61 -6.26 1.46 6.44
CA PRO A 61 -5.02 1.64 7.21
C PRO A 61 -4.03 0.46 7.11
N GLU A 62 -4.53 -0.78 7.08
CA GLU A 62 -3.71 -1.97 6.92
C GLU A 62 -2.92 -1.97 5.59
N MET A 63 -3.57 -1.58 4.49
CA MET A 63 -2.91 -1.48 3.19
C MET A 63 -1.82 -0.41 3.21
N ARG A 64 -2.09 0.74 3.85
CA ARG A 64 -1.09 1.81 4.02
C ARG A 64 0.10 1.37 4.87
N LEU A 65 -0.14 0.58 5.92
CA LEU A 65 0.92 -0.01 6.72
C LEU A 65 1.81 -0.94 5.88
N ASN A 66 1.21 -1.88 5.14
CA ASN A 66 1.97 -2.81 4.29
C ASN A 66 2.71 -2.09 3.15
N LEU A 67 2.09 -1.07 2.55
CA LEU A 67 2.76 -0.21 1.58
C LEU A 67 3.94 0.52 2.22
N GLY A 68 3.79 1.07 3.43
CA GLY A 68 4.89 1.69 4.17
C GLY A 68 6.06 0.74 4.37
N ILE A 69 5.80 -0.53 4.73
CA ILE A 69 6.85 -1.56 4.86
C ILE A 69 7.53 -1.84 3.51
N ALA A 70 6.77 -1.94 2.42
CA ALA A 70 7.32 -2.15 1.08
C ALA A 70 8.20 -0.97 0.62
N LEU A 71 7.74 0.27 0.87
CA LEU A 71 8.49 1.50 0.57
C LEU A 71 9.78 1.60 1.40
N ALA A 72 9.69 1.29 2.69
CA ALA A 72 10.85 1.27 3.60
C ALA A 72 11.94 0.32 3.09
N ARG A 73 11.55 -0.90 2.73
CA ARG A 73 12.49 -1.93 2.26
C ARG A 73 13.03 -1.68 0.85
N THR A 74 12.44 -0.75 0.11
CA THR A 74 12.92 -0.30 -1.20
C THR A 74 13.69 1.03 -1.12
N GLY A 75 13.98 1.52 0.10
CA GLY A 75 14.76 2.75 0.32
C GLY A 75 13.95 4.05 0.19
N ARG A 76 12.64 3.97 -0.06
CA ARG A 76 11.74 5.14 -0.19
C ARG A 76 11.25 5.59 1.19
N PHE A 77 12.17 5.99 2.06
CA PHE A 77 11.92 6.22 3.49
C PHE A 77 10.92 7.33 3.79
N ASP A 78 11.03 8.49 3.13
CA ASP A 78 10.08 9.61 3.34
C ASP A 78 8.64 9.23 2.96
N GLU A 79 8.50 8.41 1.94
CA GLU A 79 7.19 7.94 1.47
C GLU A 79 6.64 6.87 2.42
N ALA A 80 7.50 6.00 2.92
CA ALA A 80 7.16 5.02 3.95
C ALA A 80 6.62 5.69 5.21
N ILE A 81 7.31 6.72 5.72
CA ILE A 81 6.89 7.48 6.91
C ILE A 81 5.51 8.10 6.69
N ARG A 82 5.26 8.75 5.56
CA ARG A 82 3.94 9.31 5.24
C ARG A 82 2.83 8.25 5.26
N ARG A 83 3.09 7.08 4.68
CA ARG A 83 2.10 5.99 4.70
C ARG A 83 1.85 5.43 6.10
N PHE A 84 2.88 5.37 6.94
CA PHE A 84 2.73 5.00 8.35
C PHE A 84 1.92 6.03 9.13
N GLU A 85 2.16 7.33 8.93
CA GLU A 85 1.39 8.40 9.55
C GLU A 85 -0.09 8.35 9.13
N GLU A 86 -0.37 8.07 7.86
CA GLU A 86 -1.74 7.87 7.39
C GLU A 86 -2.40 6.63 8.03
N ALA A 87 -1.67 5.52 8.17
CA ALA A 87 -2.15 4.31 8.84
C ALA A 87 -2.43 4.55 10.33
N ALA A 88 -1.59 5.35 11.00
CA ALA A 88 -1.69 5.67 12.42
C ALA A 88 -2.95 6.47 12.80
N ARG A 89 -3.68 7.02 11.81
CA ARG A 89 -4.98 7.67 12.03
C ARG A 89 -6.04 6.70 12.54
N ASP A 90 -5.87 5.41 12.28
CA ASP A 90 -6.69 4.36 12.88
C ASP A 90 -6.02 3.83 14.16
N PRO A 91 -6.70 3.91 15.32
CA PRO A 91 -6.14 3.49 16.61
C PRO A 91 -5.59 2.06 16.63
N ARG A 92 -6.11 1.16 15.78
CA ARG A 92 -5.65 -0.23 15.70
C ARG A 92 -4.24 -0.36 15.12
N PHE A 93 -3.77 0.67 14.41
CA PHE A 93 -2.50 0.67 13.70
C PHE A 93 -1.51 1.72 14.21
N THR A 94 -1.92 2.60 15.14
CA THR A 94 -1.07 3.66 15.71
C THR A 94 0.24 3.10 16.28
N GLU A 95 0.17 2.03 17.07
CA GLU A 95 1.35 1.42 17.69
C GLU A 95 2.29 0.82 16.63
N ALA A 96 1.76 0.00 15.71
CA ALA A 96 2.54 -0.63 14.65
C ALA A 96 3.20 0.40 13.71
N ALA A 97 2.46 1.46 13.34
CA ALA A 97 2.97 2.55 12.54
C ALA A 97 4.07 3.33 13.27
N GLY A 98 3.87 3.63 14.57
CA GLY A 98 4.86 4.31 15.39
C GLY A 98 6.16 3.52 15.53
N ALA A 99 6.07 2.21 15.76
CA ALA A 99 7.22 1.31 15.82
C ALA A 99 8.02 1.31 14.49
N ASN A 100 7.32 1.25 13.35
CA ASN A 100 7.97 1.30 12.04
C ASN A 100 8.65 2.66 11.75
N ILE A 101 8.01 3.77 12.11
CA ILE A 101 8.59 5.11 11.97
C ILE A 101 9.85 5.25 12.83
N ALA A 102 9.79 4.80 14.08
CA ALA A 102 10.94 4.83 14.99
C ALA A 102 12.11 3.98 14.46
N ALA A 103 11.83 2.77 13.99
CA ALA A 103 12.85 1.88 13.41
C ALA A 103 13.51 2.50 12.16
N LEU A 104 12.72 3.14 11.29
CA LEU A 104 13.25 3.83 10.12
C LEU A 104 14.15 4.99 10.50
N ARG A 105 13.73 5.83 11.45
CA ARG A 105 14.54 6.98 11.91
C ARG A 105 15.87 6.53 12.50
N ALA A 106 15.85 5.53 13.37
CA ALA A 106 17.07 4.98 13.95
C ALA A 106 18.03 4.41 12.88
N SER A 107 17.49 3.80 11.82
CA SER A 107 18.28 3.25 10.71
C SER A 107 18.89 4.32 9.81
N MET A 108 18.36 5.55 9.80
CA MET A 108 18.90 6.68 9.04
C MET A 108 19.96 7.47 9.82
N GLU A 109 19.94 7.36 11.15
CA GLU A 109 20.87 8.04 12.06
C GLU A 109 22.15 7.21 12.34
N SER A 110 22.16 5.93 11.93
CA SER A 110 23.27 4.98 12.09
C SER A 110 24.16 4.91 10.85
#